data_AF-A0A086MQ73-F1
#
_entry.id   AF-A0A086MQ73-F1
#
_cell.length_a   1.000
_cell.length_b   1.000
_cell.length_c   1.000
_cell.angle_alpha   90.00
_cell.angle_beta   90.00
_cell.angle_gamma   90.00
#
_symmetry.space_group_name_H-M   'P 1'
#
loop_
_entity.id
_entity.type
_entity.pdbx_description
1 polymer ?
#
loop_
_entity_poly.entity_id
_entity_poly.type
_entity_poly.pdbx_seq_one_letter_code
_entity_poly.pdbx_strand_id
1 'polypeptide(L)'
;MTLSNPENDRLPPACLERLERLKHCRVTDVHFIKSTLAGVLEDLCEPTGDRDFARAGRDLYQQPAGRPAVDDSKAIEEALFLFEQGEAPTLNNAFMRVAGRLVGYSDRRRMRSTAERLRKKYAQMQKAST
;
A
#
# COMPACT_ATOMS: atom_id res chain seq x y z
N MET A 1 6.37 -37.72 -16.92
CA MET A 1 7.04 -37.61 -15.61
C MET A 1 7.09 -36.13 -15.25
N THR A 2 6.19 -35.70 -14.37
CA THR A 2 6.12 -34.32 -13.88
C THR A 2 7.31 -34.05 -12.97
N LEU A 3 8.11 -33.04 -13.32
CA LEU A 3 9.24 -32.58 -12.52
C LEU A 3 8.71 -31.90 -11.25
N SER A 4 8.52 -32.68 -10.19
CA SER A 4 8.23 -32.17 -8.85
C SER A 4 9.48 -31.47 -8.32
N ASN A 5 9.47 -30.14 -8.29
CA ASN A 5 10.54 -29.35 -7.67
C ASN A 5 10.49 -29.57 -6.14
N PRO A 6 11.55 -30.14 -5.52
CA PRO A 6 11.56 -30.48 -4.09
C PRO A 6 11.54 -29.27 -3.15
N GLU A 7 11.60 -28.04 -3.67
CA GLU A 7 11.48 -26.81 -2.89
C GLU A 7 10.03 -26.37 -2.64
N ASN A 8 9.07 -26.89 -3.39
CA ASN A 8 7.65 -26.54 -3.24
C ASN A 8 6.96 -27.26 -2.05
N ASP A 9 7.54 -28.33 -1.52
CA ASP A 9 6.94 -29.12 -0.42
C ASP A 9 7.04 -28.44 0.96
N ARG A 10 7.74 -27.30 1.06
CA ARG A 10 7.92 -26.54 2.32
C ARG A 10 7.15 -25.24 2.39
N LEU A 11 6.49 -24.84 1.30
CA LEU A 11 5.77 -23.57 1.25
C LEU A 11 4.32 -23.78 1.69
N PRO A 12 3.76 -22.89 2.54
CA PRO A 12 2.34 -22.95 2.87
C PRO A 12 1.48 -22.95 1.60
N PRO A 13 0.39 -23.74 1.53
CA PRO A 13 -0.45 -23.82 0.33
C PRO A 13 -1.00 -22.45 -0.11
N ALA A 14 -1.22 -21.54 0.84
CA ALA A 14 -1.61 -20.15 0.56
C ALA A 14 -0.53 -19.33 -0.19
N CYS A 15 0.76 -19.62 0.04
CA CYS A 15 1.87 -18.99 -0.69
C CYS A 15 1.94 -19.50 -2.13
N LEU A 16 1.78 -20.82 -2.32
CA LEU A 16 1.78 -21.44 -3.64
C LEU A 16 0.66 -20.89 -4.53
N GLU A 17 -0.55 -20.76 -4.00
CA GLU A 17 -1.69 -20.21 -4.73
C GLU A 17 -1.44 -18.75 -5.17
N ARG A 18 -0.81 -17.93 -4.32
CA ARG A 18 -0.45 -16.54 -4.66
C ARG A 18 0.69 -16.46 -5.69
N LEU A 19 1.68 -17.35 -5.62
CA LEU A 19 2.75 -17.45 -6.60
C LEU A 19 2.24 -17.91 -7.97
N GLU A 20 1.29 -18.83 -8.03
CA GLU A 20 0.65 -19.22 -9.29
C GLU A 20 -0.15 -18.08 -9.91
N ARG A 21 -0.86 -17.29 -9.10
CA ARG A 21 -1.54 -16.08 -9.56
C ARG A 21 -0.56 -15.05 -10.13
N LEU A 22 0.62 -14.89 -9.53
CA LEU A 22 1.69 -14.03 -10.06
C LEU A 22 2.17 -14.47 -11.45
N LYS A 23 2.27 -15.78 -11.73
CA LYS A 23 2.68 -16.31 -13.04
C LYS A 23 1.69 -15.97 -14.16
N HIS A 24 0.42 -15.76 -13.82
CA HIS A 24 -0.65 -15.47 -14.78
C HIS A 24 -0.99 -13.98 -14.87
N CYS A 25 -0.39 -13.14 -14.03
CA CYS A 25 -0.53 -11.69 -14.13
C CYS A 25 0.25 -11.14 -15.33
N ARG A 26 -0.44 -10.39 -16.19
CA ARG A 26 0.23 -9.59 -17.22
C ARG A 26 1.10 -8.54 -16.55
N VAL A 27 2.34 -8.40 -17.01
CA VAL A 27 3.44 -7.56 -16.46
C VAL A 27 3.06 -6.08 -16.28
N THR A 28 1.95 -5.64 -16.86
CA THR A 28 1.45 -4.26 -16.79
C THR A 28 1.00 -3.82 -15.39
N ASP A 29 0.71 -4.74 -14.47
CA ASP A 29 0.17 -4.40 -13.15
C ASP A 29 1.23 -4.51 -12.02
N VAL A 30 2.26 -3.68 -12.12
CA VAL A 30 3.44 -3.65 -11.22
C VAL A 30 3.05 -3.48 -9.75
N HIS A 31 1.95 -2.76 -9.48
CA HIS A 31 1.45 -2.57 -8.12
C HIS A 31 0.91 -3.88 -7.53
N PHE A 32 0.09 -4.61 -8.30
CA PHE A 32 -0.41 -5.91 -7.91
C PHE A 32 0.75 -6.87 -7.62
N ILE A 33 1.71 -6.97 -8.54
CA ILE A 33 2.89 -7.85 -8.42
C ILE A 33 3.68 -7.54 -7.13
N LYS A 34 3.95 -6.27 -6.84
CA LYS A 34 4.67 -5.87 -5.61
C LYS A 34 3.89 -6.23 -4.34
N SER A 35 2.59 -5.96 -4.31
CA SER A 35 1.75 -6.26 -3.15
C SER A 35 1.63 -7.76 -2.88
N THR A 36 1.45 -8.57 -3.93
CA THR A 36 1.34 -10.03 -3.82
C THR A 36 2.67 -10.65 -3.41
N LEU A 37 3.80 -10.19 -3.98
CA LEU A 37 5.13 -10.68 -3.64
C LEU A 37 5.52 -10.32 -2.20
N ALA A 38 5.23 -9.10 -1.77
CA ALA A 38 5.51 -8.69 -0.40
C ALA A 38 4.69 -9.50 0.62
N GLY A 39 3.42 -9.78 0.32
CA GLY A 39 2.60 -10.67 1.15
C GLY A 39 3.12 -12.11 1.20
N VAL A 40 3.65 -12.65 0.10
CA VAL A 40 4.29 -13.98 0.09
C VAL A 40 5.55 -13.99 0.96
N LEU A 41 6.37 -12.94 0.91
CA LEU A 41 7.58 -12.84 1.74
C LEU A 41 7.25 -12.72 3.24
N GLU A 42 6.18 -12.01 3.60
CA GLU A 42 5.71 -11.96 4.99
C GLU A 42 5.20 -13.33 5.46
N ASP A 43 4.40 -14.02 4.65
CA ASP A 43 3.87 -15.36 4.96
C ASP A 43 4.99 -16.41 5.06
N LEU A 44 6.14 -16.20 4.41
CA LEU A 44 7.32 -17.07 4.51
C LEU A 44 8.15 -16.82 5.77
N CYS A 45 8.09 -15.63 6.36
CA CYS A 45 8.78 -15.33 7.60
C CYS A 45 8.22 -16.13 8.79
N GLU A 46 6.91 -16.39 8.82
CA GLU A 46 6.26 -17.13 9.92
C GLU A 46 6.76 -18.57 10.09
N PRO A 47 6.78 -19.42 9.04
CA PRO A 47 7.24 -20.81 9.16
C PRO A 47 8.77 -20.95 9.18
N THR A 48 9.52 -20.03 8.57
CA THR A 48 10.98 -20.14 8.48
C THR A 48 11.71 -19.46 9.64
N GLY A 49 11.08 -18.48 10.30
CA GLY A 49 11.72 -17.64 11.32
C GLY A 49 12.77 -16.68 10.76
N ASP A 50 13.01 -16.68 9.45
CA ASP A 50 14.03 -15.87 8.81
C ASP A 50 13.51 -14.44 8.59
N ARG A 51 14.17 -13.50 9.28
CA ARG A 51 13.82 -12.08 9.28
C ARG A 51 14.17 -11.39 7.97
N ASP A 52 15.00 -12.01 7.13
CA ASP A 52 15.36 -11.44 5.83
C ASP A 52 14.17 -11.46 4.87
N PHE A 53 13.25 -12.43 4.98
CA PHE A 53 11.98 -12.40 4.24
C PHE A 53 11.08 -11.24 4.67
N ALA A 54 10.94 -11.00 5.98
CA ALA A 54 10.19 -9.85 6.49
C ALA A 54 10.82 -8.51 6.08
N ARG A 55 12.16 -8.44 6.03
CA ARG A 55 12.89 -7.26 5.55
C ARG A 55 12.64 -7.04 4.07
N ALA A 56 12.81 -8.07 3.24
CA ALA A 56 12.58 -8.00 1.80
C ALA A 56 11.13 -7.63 1.45
N GLY A 57 10.14 -8.17 2.17
CA GLY A 57 8.73 -7.79 2.01
C GLY A 57 8.48 -6.30 2.31
N ARG A 58 9.10 -5.77 3.37
CA ARG A 58 9.04 -4.33 3.69
C ARG A 58 9.71 -3.47 2.63
N ASP A 59 10.85 -3.91 2.12
CA ASP A 59 11.62 -3.17 1.12
C ASP A 59 10.88 -3.08 -0.23
N LEU A 60 10.06 -4.08 -0.57
CA LEU A 60 9.17 -4.00 -1.74
C LEU A 60 8.07 -2.92 -1.61
N TYR A 61 7.66 -2.60 -0.38
CA TYR A 61 6.75 -1.49 -0.10
C TYR A 61 7.45 -0.13 0.01
N GLN A 62 8.78 -0.12 0.21
CA GLN A 62 9.52 1.12 0.18
C GLN A 62 9.51 1.70 -1.24
N GLN A 63 9.10 2.95 -1.34
CA GLN A 63 9.21 3.64 -2.62
C GLN A 63 10.69 3.83 -2.94
N PRO A 64 11.09 3.68 -4.22
CA PRO A 64 12.48 3.90 -4.61
C PRO A 64 12.88 5.33 -4.22
N ALA A 65 14.10 5.48 -3.70
CA ALA A 65 14.65 6.77 -3.34
C ALA A 65 14.55 7.73 -4.55
N GLY A 66 13.82 8.84 -4.39
CA GLY A 66 13.57 9.81 -5.46
C GLY A 66 12.21 9.72 -6.14
N ARG A 67 11.36 8.72 -5.86
CA ARG A 67 9.93 8.83 -6.23
C ARG A 67 9.32 9.95 -5.37
N PRO A 68 8.63 10.95 -5.97
CA PRO A 68 8.06 12.03 -5.18
C PRO A 68 7.13 11.42 -4.14
N ALA A 69 7.41 11.72 -2.86
CA ALA A 69 6.46 11.47 -1.79
C ALA A 69 5.11 11.98 -2.28
N VAL A 70 4.05 11.15 -2.11
CA VAL A 70 2.67 11.51 -2.47
C VAL A 70 2.48 12.99 -2.25
N ASP A 71 2.18 13.73 -3.32
CA ASP A 71 2.09 15.17 -3.28
C ASP A 71 0.92 15.56 -2.40
N ASP A 72 1.21 15.77 -1.11
CA ASP A 72 0.18 16.05 -0.12
C ASP A 72 -0.56 17.33 -0.45
N SER A 73 0.06 18.27 -1.16
CA SER A 73 -0.59 19.51 -1.56
C SER A 73 -1.75 19.20 -2.52
N LYS A 74 -1.50 18.37 -3.55
CA LYS A 74 -2.54 17.88 -4.46
C LYS A 74 -3.60 17.02 -3.76
N ALA A 75 -3.18 16.18 -2.81
CA ALA A 75 -4.10 15.36 -2.04
C ALA A 75 -5.01 16.21 -1.12
N ILE A 76 -4.49 17.33 -0.60
CA ILE A 76 -5.26 18.31 0.18
C ILE A 76 -6.22 19.08 -0.73
N GLU A 77 -5.77 19.56 -1.89
CA GLU A 77 -6.62 20.21 -2.90
C GLU A 77 -7.78 19.31 -3.31
N GLU A 78 -7.52 18.03 -3.55
CA GLU A 78 -8.55 17.06 -3.88
C GLU A 78 -9.53 16.83 -2.71
N ALA A 79 -9.03 16.77 -1.47
CA ALA A 79 -9.88 16.66 -0.30
C ALA A 79 -10.78 17.90 -0.12
N LEU A 80 -10.25 19.09 -0.38
CA LEU A 80 -11.03 20.34 -0.35
C LEU A 80 -12.09 20.33 -1.45
N PHE A 81 -11.72 19.97 -2.67
CA PHE A 81 -12.65 19.84 -3.79
C PHE A 81 -13.82 18.89 -3.46
N LEU A 82 -13.53 17.70 -2.92
CA LEU A 82 -14.57 16.74 -2.51
C LEU A 82 -15.52 17.29 -1.43
N PHE A 83 -15.01 18.13 -0.53
CA PHE A 83 -15.82 18.77 0.50
C PHE A 83 -16.67 19.89 -0.09
N GLU A 84 -16.10 20.75 -0.93
CA GLU A 84 -16.79 21.87 -1.60
C GLU A 84 -17.89 21.40 -2.55
N GLN A 85 -17.68 20.31 -3.28
CA GLN A 85 -18.70 19.69 -4.13
C GLN A 85 -19.79 18.95 -3.35
N GLY A 86 -19.69 18.88 -2.02
CA GLY A 86 -20.63 18.15 -1.17
C GLY A 86 -20.55 16.62 -1.30
N GLU A 87 -19.57 16.09 -2.05
CA GLU A 87 -19.37 14.65 -2.18
C GLU A 87 -18.93 14.00 -0.87
N ALA A 88 -18.21 14.74 -0.03
CA ALA A 88 -17.87 14.37 1.33
C ALA A 88 -18.58 15.29 2.33
N PRO A 89 -19.32 14.75 3.33
CA PRO A 89 -20.11 15.57 4.24
C PRO A 89 -19.26 16.37 5.24
N THR A 90 -17.99 15.98 5.40
CA THR A 90 -17.03 16.72 6.22
C THR A 90 -15.66 16.66 5.55
N LEU A 91 -14.84 17.69 5.78
CA LEU A 91 -13.45 17.71 5.33
C LEU A 91 -12.65 16.51 5.85
N ASN A 92 -12.98 16.03 7.05
CA ASN A 92 -12.40 14.83 7.62
C ASN A 92 -12.68 13.57 6.78
N ASN A 93 -13.93 13.42 6.31
CA ASN A 93 -14.32 12.31 5.45
C ASN A 93 -13.67 12.43 4.07
N ALA A 94 -13.46 13.65 3.58
CA ALA A 94 -12.73 13.89 2.34
C ALA A 94 -11.27 13.40 2.45
N PHE A 95 -10.56 13.77 3.53
CA PHE A 95 -9.19 13.28 3.77
C PHE A 95 -9.13 11.75 3.89
N MET A 96 -10.10 11.13 4.55
CA MET A 96 -10.17 9.67 4.65
C MET A 96 -10.40 8.99 3.29
N ARG A 97 -11.23 9.57 2.43
CA ARG A 97 -11.45 9.06 1.06
C ARG A 97 -10.20 9.19 0.19
N VAL A 98 -9.53 10.34 0.22
CA VAL A 98 -8.26 10.55 -0.49
C VAL A 98 -7.20 9.58 0.03
N ALA A 99 -7.06 9.44 1.36
CA ALA A 99 -6.15 8.48 1.96
C ALA A 99 -6.44 7.03 1.52
N GLY A 100 -7.70 6.63 1.48
CA GLY A 100 -8.10 5.29 1.00
C GLY A 100 -7.70 5.02 -0.45
N ARG A 101 -7.75 6.03 -1.32
CA ARG A 101 -7.27 5.93 -2.72
C ARG A 101 -5.74 5.85 -2.80
N LEU A 102 -5.03 6.57 -1.92
CA LEU A 102 -3.57 6.63 -1.92
C LEU A 102 -2.90 5.36 -1.40
N VAL A 103 -3.46 4.73 -0.36
CA VAL A 103 -2.85 3.56 0.29
C VAL A 103 -3.65 2.27 0.11
N GLY A 104 -4.81 2.33 -0.54
CA GLY A 104 -5.75 1.22 -0.66
C GLY A 104 -6.70 1.10 0.53
N TYR A 105 -7.96 0.75 0.26
CA TYR A 105 -9.02 0.65 1.27
C TYR A 105 -8.87 -0.53 2.25
N SER A 106 -8.01 -1.51 1.92
CA SER A 106 -7.76 -2.69 2.75
C SER A 106 -6.89 -2.38 3.98
N ASP A 107 -6.00 -1.39 3.92
CA ASP A 107 -5.13 -1.02 5.04
C ASP A 107 -5.68 0.19 5.82
N ARG A 108 -6.60 -0.10 6.74
CA ARG A 108 -7.21 0.91 7.61
C ARG A 108 -6.20 1.67 8.47
N ARG A 109 -5.07 1.05 8.85
CA ARG A 109 -4.05 1.68 9.70
C ARG A 109 -3.27 2.72 8.91
N ARG A 110 -2.79 2.37 7.71
CA ARG A 110 -2.12 3.32 6.81
C ARG A 110 -3.07 4.41 6.34
N MET A 111 -4.34 4.10 6.11
CA MET A 111 -5.34 5.11 5.72
C MET A 111 -5.51 6.17 6.81
N ARG A 112 -5.68 5.76 8.08
CA ARG A 112 -5.78 6.72 9.20
C ARG A 112 -4.52 7.56 9.35
N SER A 113 -3.35 6.94 9.26
CA SER A 113 -2.06 7.64 9.36
C SER A 113 -1.86 8.65 8.22
N THR A 114 -2.26 8.29 7.00
CA THR A 114 -2.18 9.16 5.82
C THR A 114 -3.16 10.33 5.95
N ALA A 115 -4.40 10.07 6.33
CA ALA A 115 -5.38 11.14 6.55
C ALA A 115 -4.93 12.12 7.64
N GLU A 116 -4.34 11.61 8.73
CA GLU A 116 -3.79 12.46 9.79
C GLU A 116 -2.63 13.33 9.33
N ARG A 117 -1.75 12.78 8.48
CA ARG A 117 -0.67 13.53 7.86
C ARG A 117 -1.19 14.68 6.98
N LEU A 118 -2.22 14.42 6.16
CA LEU A 118 -2.86 15.45 5.33
C LEU A 118 -3.49 16.55 6.18
N ARG A 119 -4.20 16.21 7.26
CA ARG A 119 -4.78 17.20 8.20
C ARG A 119 -3.72 18.11 8.80
N LYS A 120 -2.61 17.53 9.29
CA LYS A 120 -1.51 18.30 9.89
C LYS A 120 -0.90 19.27 8.90
N LYS A 121 -0.68 18.83 7.65
CA LYS A 121 -0.11 19.68 6.61
C LYS A 121 -1.08 20.79 6.19
N TYR A 122 -2.37 20.50 6.05
CA TYR A 122 -3.41 21.51 5.81
C TYR A 122 -3.45 22.56 6.93
N ALA A 123 -3.41 22.16 8.19
CA ALA A 123 -3.38 23.09 9.32
C ALA A 123 -2.13 23.97 9.32
N GLN A 124 -0.97 23.45 8.87
CA GLN A 124 0.25 24.24 8.71
C GLN A 124 0.13 25.24 7.56
N MET A 125 -0.46 24.85 6.42
CA MET A 125 -0.71 25.76 5.29
C MET A 125 -1.61 26.93 5.69
N GLN A 126 -2.66 26.66 6.47
CA GLN A 126 -3.56 27.71 6.96
C GLN A 126 -2.84 28.71 7.87
N LYS A 127 -1.98 28.21 8.79
CA LYS A 127 -1.19 29.08 9.67
C LYS A 127 -0.15 29.91 8.93
N ALA A 128 0.42 29.39 7.84
CA ALA A 128 1.39 30.13 7.03
C ALA A 128 0.74 31.20 6.13
N SER A 129 -0.56 31.10 5.90
CA SER A 129 -1.34 32.06 5.12
C SER A 129 -1.99 33.17 5.96
N THR A 130 -1.77 33.17 7.28
CA THR A 130 -2.28 34.17 8.23
C THR A 130 -1.13 35.04 8.72
#